data_AF-A0A6J5JAA1-F1
#
_entry.id   AF-A0A6J5JAA1-F1
#
_cell.length_a   1.000
_cell.length_b   1.000
_cell.length_c   1.000
_cell.angle_alpha   90.00
_cell.angle_beta   90.00
_cell.angle_gamma   90.00
#
_symmetry.space_group_name_H-M   'P 1'
#
loop_
_entity.id
_entity.type
_entity.pdbx_description
1 polymer ?
#
loop_
_entity_poly.entity_id
_entity_poly.type
_entity_poly.pdbx_seq_one_letter_code
_entity_poly.pdbx_strand_id
1 'polypeptide(L)'
;MTRRMRPAQAVAQCVAAALCGACGIVTALPPAFAATPAVHTVTVQADPSSHPAVDPRSFMHGIGVADAGNGKRWVFFSSSGIVPRGAMRNGNWPHDVYVGEWLPGKPHLLHVHTFISRPEAQEPVSIAQNARGDIFVTFEDGWNAPQEVSQRYGVYRRDLKPIKPYPNDVESGGHSGHVATAADRFVVFYSADWIDGGGVDNLGTGNGVYVKTYDAAGRVLNHVEVAPHRREWWPVIAGSPHTALLVWQKFIDDSTDAKLEYALFDPVTAKLDMLGELNDAIQYYVYSAAYVPAIDRFIVTTTTANGRGVAMLIAPDGQRTATLECLPATVRESSIGVAGARAYVPIRDGRLLTLALSPAGIAASGAQPSPIPWGTTGIAGFPARGDAMHFVSLTPSGTREADFEPEHETPLAKSEVRCSSH
;
A
#
# COMPACT_ATOMS: atom_id res chain seq x y z
N MET A 1 3.87 25.54 44.32
CA MET A 1 2.90 26.33 43.52
C MET A 1 3.45 26.50 42.13
N THR A 2 2.81 25.81 41.19
CA THR A 2 3.09 25.72 39.76
C THR A 2 2.55 26.92 39.01
N ARG A 3 3.28 27.41 38.00
CA ARG A 3 2.66 27.94 36.78
C ARG A 3 3.52 27.62 35.56
N ARG A 4 3.06 26.63 34.80
CA ARG A 4 3.57 26.25 33.47
C ARG A 4 3.19 27.34 32.48
N MET A 5 4.15 27.78 31.67
CA MET A 5 3.90 28.50 30.43
C MET A 5 3.45 27.50 29.35
N ARG A 6 2.40 27.85 28.61
CA ARG A 6 1.92 27.13 27.42
C ARG A 6 2.76 27.57 26.22
N PRO A 7 3.20 26.67 25.32
CA PRO A 7 3.52 27.05 23.95
C PRO A 7 2.24 27.11 23.11
N ALA A 8 2.27 28.02 22.13
CA ALA A 8 1.20 28.36 21.21
C ALA A 8 0.85 27.21 20.26
N GLN A 9 -0.44 27.09 19.96
CA GLN A 9 -0.98 26.24 18.90
C GLN A 9 -0.62 26.87 17.55
N ALA A 10 0.24 26.21 16.78
CA ALA A 10 0.41 26.49 15.36
C ALA A 10 -0.76 25.85 14.60
N VAL A 11 -1.38 26.65 13.75
CA VAL A 11 -2.60 26.35 13.01
C VAL A 11 -2.21 25.66 11.71
N ALA A 12 -2.69 24.44 11.49
CA ALA A 12 -2.69 23.83 10.15
C ALA A 12 -3.69 24.58 9.27
N GLN A 13 -3.20 25.28 8.24
CA GLN A 13 -4.01 25.86 7.19
C GLN A 13 -3.69 25.13 5.88
N CYS A 14 -4.65 24.34 5.38
CA CYS A 14 -4.68 23.98 3.97
C CYS A 14 -5.12 25.21 3.18
N VAL A 15 -4.25 25.68 2.29
CA VAL A 15 -4.46 26.86 1.45
C VAL A 15 -5.52 26.56 0.38
N ALA A 16 -6.68 27.22 0.51
CA ALA A 16 -7.60 27.46 -0.60
C ALA A 16 -7.27 28.84 -1.19
N ALA A 17 -6.78 28.90 -2.43
CA ALA A 17 -6.57 30.15 -3.13
C ALA A 17 -7.76 30.44 -4.06
N ALA A 18 -8.57 31.42 -3.64
CA ALA A 18 -9.47 32.16 -4.52
C ALA A 18 -8.79 33.49 -4.90
N LEU A 19 -8.80 33.85 -6.18
CA LEU A 19 -8.45 35.20 -6.64
C LEU A 19 -9.58 35.76 -7.51
N CYS A 20 -10.26 36.77 -6.98
CA CYS A 20 -11.03 37.74 -7.75
C CYS A 20 -10.13 38.94 -8.05
N GLY A 21 -10.11 39.39 -9.31
CA GLY A 21 -9.56 40.67 -9.73
C GLY A 21 -10.52 41.33 -10.73
N ALA A 22 -10.98 42.53 -10.39
CA ALA A 22 -12.04 43.28 -11.06
C ALA A 22 -11.61 44.01 -12.34
N CYS A 23 -12.63 44.45 -13.08
CA CYS A 23 -12.65 45.09 -14.40
C CYS A 23 -11.71 46.28 -14.64
N GLY A 24 -11.22 46.37 -15.88
CA GLY A 24 -10.79 47.61 -16.55
C GLY A 24 -11.10 47.52 -18.04
N ILE A 25 -12.05 48.34 -18.52
CA ILE A 25 -12.47 48.45 -19.92
C ILE A 25 -11.51 49.38 -20.66
N VAL A 26 -10.89 48.93 -21.75
CA VAL A 26 -10.40 49.82 -22.83
C VAL A 26 -10.71 49.17 -24.18
N THR A 27 -11.47 49.89 -25.00
CA THR A 27 -11.87 49.53 -26.36
C THR A 27 -10.83 49.96 -27.39
N ALA A 28 -10.39 49.05 -28.26
CA ALA A 28 -9.91 49.36 -29.62
C ALA A 28 -9.93 48.10 -30.52
N LEU A 29 -10.28 48.29 -31.80
CA LEU A 29 -10.40 47.31 -32.90
C LEU A 29 -9.55 47.82 -34.10
N PRO A 30 -9.22 47.02 -35.13
CA PRO A 30 -8.10 46.07 -35.26
C PRO A 30 -7.09 46.50 -36.35
N PRO A 31 -6.10 45.64 -36.71
CA PRO A 31 -6.11 45.15 -38.09
C PRO A 31 -5.79 43.65 -38.25
N ALA A 32 -6.33 43.11 -39.34
CA ALA A 32 -6.22 41.74 -39.82
C ALA A 32 -4.80 41.37 -40.26
N PHE A 33 -4.41 40.09 -40.18
CA PHE A 33 -3.74 39.35 -41.27
C PHE A 33 -3.65 37.84 -40.97
N ALA A 34 -3.81 37.09 -42.06
CA ALA A 34 -3.38 35.71 -42.35
C ALA A 34 -4.03 34.53 -41.60
N ALA A 35 -4.85 33.79 -42.34
CA ALA A 35 -5.37 32.48 -41.98
C ALA A 35 -4.23 31.44 -41.92
N THR A 36 -4.02 30.85 -40.75
CA THR A 36 -3.28 29.61 -40.53
C THR A 36 -4.25 28.42 -40.44
N PRO A 37 -3.86 27.22 -40.92
CA PRO A 37 -4.76 26.09 -41.04
C PRO A 37 -5.25 25.66 -39.65
N ALA A 38 -6.56 25.42 -39.54
CA ALA A 38 -7.19 24.93 -38.33
C ALA A 38 -6.64 23.56 -37.95
N VAL A 39 -5.74 23.52 -36.96
CA VAL A 39 -5.55 22.32 -36.14
C VAL A 39 -6.79 22.26 -35.25
N HIS A 40 -7.62 21.25 -35.45
CA HIS A 40 -8.67 20.92 -34.48
C HIS A 40 -8.00 20.44 -33.19
N THR A 41 -7.58 21.38 -32.36
CA THR A 41 -7.34 21.12 -30.95
C THR A 41 -8.70 20.80 -30.36
N VAL A 42 -8.99 19.52 -30.17
CA VAL A 42 -10.08 19.10 -29.30
C VAL A 42 -9.66 19.50 -27.89
N THR A 43 -9.96 20.74 -27.53
CA THR A 43 -9.97 21.17 -26.14
C THR A 43 -11.11 20.41 -25.50
N VAL A 44 -10.79 19.30 -24.81
CA VAL A 44 -11.75 18.67 -23.90
C VAL A 44 -12.02 19.72 -22.83
N GLN A 45 -13.16 20.37 -22.97
CA GLN A 45 -13.64 21.38 -22.05
C GLN A 45 -13.83 20.68 -20.70
N ALA A 46 -12.94 20.97 -19.75
CA ALA A 46 -13.06 20.46 -18.40
C ALA A 46 -14.42 20.89 -17.86
N ASP A 47 -15.19 19.90 -17.41
CA ASP A 47 -16.52 20.12 -16.85
C ASP A 47 -16.39 21.09 -15.66
N PRO A 48 -17.11 22.23 -15.60
CA PRO A 48 -16.89 23.26 -14.58
C PRO A 48 -17.46 22.91 -13.20
N SER A 49 -17.57 21.62 -12.86
CA SER A 49 -18.17 21.14 -11.61
C SER A 49 -17.27 20.20 -10.81
N SER A 50 -15.95 20.24 -11.00
CA SER A 50 -15.03 19.48 -10.15
C SER A 50 -14.79 20.21 -8.83
N HIS A 51 -15.66 19.98 -7.84
CA HIS A 51 -15.08 19.79 -6.51
C HIS A 51 -13.99 18.71 -6.66
N PRO A 52 -12.77 18.91 -6.13
CA PRO A 52 -11.77 17.86 -6.18
C PRO A 52 -12.41 16.58 -5.65
N ALA A 53 -12.32 15.49 -6.42
CA ALA A 53 -12.87 14.20 -5.99
C ALA A 53 -12.33 13.90 -4.58
N VAL A 54 -13.23 13.60 -3.65
CA VAL A 54 -12.85 13.31 -2.26
C VAL A 54 -11.85 12.17 -2.27
N ASP A 55 -10.70 12.36 -1.62
CA ASP A 55 -9.67 11.33 -1.53
C ASP A 55 -10.25 10.04 -0.95
N PRO A 56 -10.21 8.90 -1.68
CA PRO A 56 -10.82 7.66 -1.22
C PRO A 56 -10.18 7.14 0.08
N ARG A 57 -8.91 7.49 0.36
CA ARG A 57 -8.22 7.10 1.60
C ARG A 57 -8.92 7.68 2.83
N SER A 58 -9.55 8.84 2.71
CA SER A 58 -10.32 9.44 3.82
C SER A 58 -11.43 8.53 4.35
N PHE A 59 -11.90 7.57 3.56
CA PHE A 59 -12.91 6.60 3.97
C PHE A 59 -12.31 5.38 4.65
N MET A 60 -11.32 4.75 4.03
CA MET A 60 -10.64 3.54 4.50
C MET A 60 -9.23 3.49 3.89
N HIS A 61 -8.22 3.05 4.66
CA HIS A 61 -6.84 3.00 4.20
C HIS A 61 -6.04 1.90 4.92
N GLY A 62 -5.48 0.95 4.19
CA GLY A 62 -4.71 -0.16 4.76
C GLY A 62 -5.56 -1.35 5.21
N ILE A 63 -5.07 -2.54 4.90
CA ILE A 63 -5.70 -3.83 5.19
C ILE A 63 -4.64 -4.88 5.44
N GLY A 64 -4.90 -5.81 6.35
CA GLY A 64 -4.02 -6.95 6.59
C GLY A 64 -4.78 -8.15 7.15
N VAL A 65 -4.18 -9.34 7.02
CA VAL A 65 -4.84 -10.61 7.35
C VAL A 65 -3.95 -11.45 8.26
N ALA A 66 -4.57 -12.11 9.23
CA ALA A 66 -3.92 -13.10 10.08
C ALA A 66 -4.74 -14.39 10.14
N ASP A 67 -4.08 -15.54 10.34
CA ASP A 67 -4.76 -16.80 10.62
C ASP A 67 -5.43 -16.72 12.00
N ALA A 68 -6.72 -17.06 12.07
CA ALA A 68 -7.49 -17.15 13.30
C ALA A 68 -7.64 -18.61 13.80
N GLY A 69 -6.97 -19.56 13.14
CA GLY A 69 -7.06 -21.00 13.40
C GLY A 69 -8.25 -21.66 12.69
N ASN A 70 -8.16 -22.98 12.49
CA ASN A 70 -9.23 -23.80 11.91
C ASN A 70 -9.75 -23.29 10.55
N GLY A 71 -8.86 -22.75 9.71
CA GLY A 71 -9.19 -22.20 8.40
C GLY A 71 -9.86 -20.81 8.44
N LYS A 72 -10.05 -20.22 9.62
CA LYS A 72 -10.58 -18.86 9.78
C LYS A 72 -9.51 -17.80 9.58
N ARG A 73 -9.93 -16.56 9.31
CA ARG A 73 -9.03 -15.42 9.22
C ARG A 73 -9.55 -14.24 10.03
N TRP A 74 -8.62 -13.50 10.62
CA TRP A 74 -8.85 -12.12 11.02
C TRP A 74 -8.50 -11.21 9.85
N VAL A 75 -9.40 -10.31 9.51
CA VAL A 75 -9.16 -9.25 8.52
C VAL A 75 -9.21 -7.92 9.24
N PHE A 76 -8.06 -7.24 9.29
CA PHE A 76 -7.90 -5.92 9.89
C PHE A 76 -7.91 -4.87 8.80
N PHE A 77 -8.53 -3.72 9.07
CA PHE A 77 -8.54 -2.59 8.15
C PHE A 77 -8.72 -1.27 8.93
N SER A 78 -8.14 -0.19 8.43
CA SER A 78 -8.43 1.14 8.98
C SER A 78 -9.61 1.78 8.25
N SER A 79 -10.51 2.40 9.01
CA SER A 79 -11.73 2.97 8.47
C SER A 79 -12.27 4.14 9.29
N SER A 80 -12.93 5.06 8.62
CA SER A 80 -13.67 6.21 9.19
C SER A 80 -15.03 5.84 9.81
N GLY A 81 -15.15 4.61 10.33
CA GLY A 81 -16.40 4.00 10.82
C GLY A 81 -16.62 2.57 10.27
N ILE A 82 -17.51 1.78 10.90
CA ILE A 82 -17.95 0.49 10.33
C ILE A 82 -18.62 0.70 8.98
N VAL A 83 -19.48 1.72 8.90
CA VAL A 83 -19.90 2.32 7.64
C VAL A 83 -18.99 3.54 7.45
N PRO A 84 -18.08 3.54 6.45
CA PRO A 84 -17.16 4.65 6.26
C PRO A 84 -17.90 5.96 6.01
N ARG A 85 -17.42 7.03 6.63
CA ARG A 85 -18.02 8.38 6.52
C ARG A 85 -17.14 9.38 5.78
N GLY A 86 -15.86 9.03 5.58
CA GLY A 86 -14.87 9.92 4.98
C GLY A 86 -14.33 10.93 5.99
N ALA A 87 -13.69 11.97 5.45
CA ALA A 87 -13.17 13.08 6.23
C ALA A 87 -14.26 13.80 7.05
N MET A 88 -13.88 14.27 8.23
CA MET A 88 -14.70 15.18 9.03
C MET A 88 -14.79 16.56 8.37
N ARG A 89 -15.73 17.41 8.82
CA ARG A 89 -15.91 18.78 8.29
C ARG A 89 -14.67 19.67 8.41
N ASN A 90 -13.78 19.38 9.35
CA ASN A 90 -12.52 20.07 9.54
C ASN A 90 -11.37 19.52 8.66
N GLY A 91 -11.64 18.51 7.82
CA GLY A 91 -10.67 17.88 6.94
C GLY A 91 -9.97 16.65 7.51
N ASN A 92 -10.00 16.43 8.84
CA ASN A 92 -9.31 15.30 9.47
C ASN A 92 -9.94 13.96 9.09
N TRP A 93 -9.12 12.91 8.98
CA TRP A 93 -9.55 11.55 8.67
C TRP A 93 -9.65 10.77 9.99
N PRO A 94 -10.87 10.43 10.47
CA PRO A 94 -11.04 9.83 11.80
C PRO A 94 -10.97 8.30 11.70
N HIS A 95 -9.80 7.76 11.35
CA HIS A 95 -9.66 6.32 11.20
C HIS A 95 -9.41 5.62 12.52
N ASP A 96 -10.16 4.54 12.73
CA ASP A 96 -9.90 3.51 13.73
C ASP A 96 -9.44 2.23 13.03
N VAL A 97 -8.76 1.33 13.76
CA VAL A 97 -8.50 -0.03 13.28
C VAL A 97 -9.69 -0.93 13.63
N TYR A 98 -10.29 -1.55 12.63
CA TYR A 98 -11.33 -2.56 12.76
C TYR A 98 -10.78 -3.95 12.54
N VAL A 99 -11.49 -4.96 13.07
CA VAL A 99 -11.24 -6.37 12.77
C VAL A 99 -12.55 -7.11 12.52
N GLY A 100 -12.57 -7.93 11.47
CA GLY A 100 -13.66 -8.87 11.15
C GLY A 100 -13.16 -10.31 11.09
N GLU A 101 -14.06 -11.26 11.33
CA GLU A 101 -13.81 -12.69 11.21
C GLU A 101 -14.28 -13.18 9.84
N TRP A 102 -13.37 -13.73 9.03
CA TRP A 102 -13.74 -14.47 7.84
C TRP A 102 -13.81 -15.97 8.14
N LEU A 103 -14.83 -16.63 7.60
CA LEU A 103 -15.09 -18.05 7.74
C LEU A 103 -15.21 -18.71 6.36
N PRO A 104 -14.62 -19.90 6.16
CA PRO A 104 -14.79 -20.65 4.92
C PRO A 104 -16.26 -20.83 4.54
N GLY A 105 -16.61 -20.46 3.30
CA GLY A 105 -17.96 -20.56 2.76
C GLY A 105 -18.94 -19.48 3.26
N LYS A 106 -18.47 -18.46 3.98
CA LYS A 106 -19.24 -17.25 4.25
C LYS A 106 -18.84 -16.16 3.26
N PRO A 107 -19.81 -15.48 2.62
CA PRO A 107 -19.51 -14.49 1.59
C PRO A 107 -18.98 -13.16 2.13
N HIS A 108 -19.10 -12.93 3.45
CA HIS A 108 -18.79 -11.65 4.09
C HIS A 108 -18.12 -11.84 5.45
N LEU A 109 -17.32 -10.85 5.85
CA LEU A 109 -16.78 -10.74 7.20
C LEU A 109 -17.92 -10.71 8.24
N LEU A 110 -17.76 -11.51 9.29
CA LEU A 110 -18.64 -11.54 10.44
C LEU A 110 -18.01 -10.80 11.62
N HIS A 111 -18.84 -10.46 12.61
CA HIS A 111 -18.41 -9.90 13.90
C HIS A 111 -17.45 -8.69 13.78
N VAL A 112 -17.64 -7.85 12.75
CA VAL A 112 -16.81 -6.66 12.55
C VAL A 112 -16.99 -5.71 13.73
N HIS A 113 -15.88 -5.37 14.38
CA HIS A 113 -15.87 -4.44 15.52
C HIS A 113 -14.59 -3.60 15.53
N THR A 114 -14.65 -2.46 16.22
CA THR A 114 -13.48 -1.62 16.47
C THR A 114 -12.48 -2.39 17.34
N PHE A 115 -11.24 -2.46 16.89
CA PHE A 115 -10.15 -3.12 17.60
C PHE A 115 -9.25 -2.12 18.34
N ILE A 116 -8.83 -1.05 17.67
CA ILE A 116 -8.06 0.06 18.24
C ILE A 116 -8.71 1.37 17.80
N SER A 117 -8.92 2.28 18.77
CA SER A 117 -9.52 3.59 18.51
C SER A 117 -8.92 4.65 19.42
N ARG A 118 -8.53 5.77 18.81
CA ARG A 118 -8.14 7.01 19.47
C ARG A 118 -8.51 8.23 18.61
N PRO A 119 -8.56 9.43 19.21
CA PRO A 119 -8.70 10.67 18.44
C PRO A 119 -7.52 10.85 17.47
N GLU A 120 -7.83 10.92 16.17
CA GLU A 120 -6.91 11.25 15.05
C GLU A 120 -5.92 10.13 14.68
N ALA A 121 -5.78 9.93 13.37
CA ALA A 121 -6.00 8.65 12.67
C ALA A 121 -5.08 7.49 13.06
N GLN A 122 -5.62 6.26 13.03
CA GLN A 122 -4.85 5.01 13.06
C GLN A 122 -4.86 4.33 11.67
N GLU A 123 -3.99 4.75 10.75
CA GLU A 123 -3.96 4.32 9.35
C GLU A 123 -2.57 4.46 8.71
N PRO A 124 -2.29 3.81 7.56
CA PRO A 124 -2.87 2.54 7.15
C PRO A 124 -2.43 1.42 8.10
N VAL A 125 -3.33 0.47 8.41
CA VAL A 125 -2.95 -0.72 9.18
C VAL A 125 -2.18 -1.74 8.34
N SER A 126 -1.12 -2.29 8.93
CA SER A 126 -0.33 -3.41 8.43
C SER A 126 -0.22 -4.52 9.48
N ILE A 127 -0.28 -5.77 9.03
CA ILE A 127 -0.40 -6.96 9.88
C ILE A 127 0.64 -8.01 9.49
N ALA A 128 1.29 -8.59 10.48
CA ALA A 128 2.12 -9.78 10.29
C ALA A 128 1.84 -10.80 11.40
N GLN A 129 2.01 -12.09 11.08
CA GLN A 129 1.85 -13.18 12.03
C GLN A 129 3.05 -14.12 11.97
N ASN A 130 3.58 -14.49 13.13
CA ASN A 130 4.71 -15.43 13.22
C ASN A 130 4.22 -16.89 13.29
N ALA A 131 5.15 -17.86 13.25
CA ALA A 131 4.80 -19.28 13.29
C ALA A 131 4.09 -19.71 14.59
N ARG A 132 4.28 -18.96 15.69
CA ARG A 132 3.58 -19.19 16.96
C ARG A 132 2.12 -18.71 16.93
N GLY A 133 1.74 -17.95 15.91
CA GLY A 133 0.41 -17.34 15.79
C GLY A 133 0.30 -15.98 16.48
N ASP A 134 1.38 -15.41 16.99
CA ASP A 134 1.39 -14.05 17.51
C ASP A 134 1.26 -13.07 16.33
N ILE A 135 0.47 -12.02 16.52
CA ILE A 135 0.07 -11.04 15.52
C ILE A 135 0.66 -9.69 15.93
N PHE A 136 1.42 -9.08 15.02
CA PHE A 136 1.92 -7.71 15.14
C PHE A 136 1.04 -6.81 14.29
N VAL A 137 0.47 -5.77 14.92
CA VAL A 137 -0.41 -4.80 14.29
C VAL A 137 0.30 -3.46 14.34
N THR A 138 0.53 -2.81 13.19
CA THR A 138 1.16 -1.49 13.12
C THR A 138 0.41 -0.56 12.18
N PHE A 139 0.48 0.75 12.44
CA PHE A 139 -0.20 1.82 11.70
C PHE A 139 0.44 3.17 12.04
N GLU A 140 0.24 4.19 11.21
CA GLU A 140 0.50 5.58 11.61
C GLU A 140 -0.57 6.00 12.61
N ASP A 141 -0.16 6.73 13.65
CA ASP A 141 -1.04 7.18 14.71
C ASP A 141 -0.84 8.68 14.96
N GLY A 142 -1.86 9.49 14.67
CA GLY A 142 -1.88 10.92 14.96
C GLY A 142 -2.14 11.25 16.44
N TRP A 143 -2.65 10.30 17.21
CA TRP A 143 -3.05 10.56 18.59
C TRP A 143 -1.85 10.84 19.50
N ASN A 144 -1.78 12.05 20.08
CA ASN A 144 -0.70 12.44 20.99
C ASN A 144 0.71 12.18 20.40
N ALA A 145 0.84 12.37 19.08
CA ALA A 145 2.10 12.25 18.37
C ALA A 145 2.97 13.50 18.57
N PRO A 146 4.28 13.36 18.84
CA PRO A 146 5.17 14.52 18.97
C PRO A 146 5.47 15.22 17.65
N GLN A 147 5.34 14.50 16.52
CA GLN A 147 5.74 14.93 15.18
C GLN A 147 4.63 14.62 14.16
N GLU A 148 3.44 15.21 14.35
CA GLU A 148 2.21 15.04 13.56
C GLU A 148 1.63 13.61 13.56
N VAL A 149 2.44 12.61 13.25
CA VAL A 149 2.13 11.18 13.34
C VAL A 149 3.25 10.40 14.05
N SER A 150 2.96 9.18 14.46
CA SER A 150 3.96 8.22 14.93
C SER A 150 3.61 6.84 14.41
N GLN A 151 4.59 6.08 13.92
CA GLN A 151 4.36 4.70 13.58
C GLN A 151 4.24 3.93 14.89
N ARG A 152 3.09 3.33 15.15
CA ARG A 152 2.81 2.63 16.42
C ARG A 152 2.43 1.18 16.21
N TYR A 153 2.45 0.41 17.28
CA TYR A 153 2.11 -1.00 17.24
C TYR A 153 1.49 -1.57 18.53
N GLY A 154 0.88 -2.72 18.37
CA GLY A 154 0.57 -3.68 19.42
C GLY A 154 0.86 -5.11 18.98
N VAL A 155 1.08 -6.01 19.94
CA VAL A 155 1.29 -7.44 19.71
C VAL A 155 0.23 -8.24 20.46
N TYR A 156 -0.39 -9.18 19.77
CA TYR A 156 -1.52 -9.96 20.24
C TYR A 156 -1.31 -11.44 19.92
N ARG A 157 -2.00 -12.32 20.62
CA ARG A 157 -2.07 -13.74 20.28
C ARG A 157 -3.03 -13.96 19.11
N ARG A 158 -3.05 -15.18 18.57
CA ARG A 158 -4.00 -15.63 17.54
C ARG A 158 -5.47 -15.38 17.90
N ASP A 159 -5.81 -15.48 19.19
CA ASP A 159 -7.16 -15.21 19.72
C ASP A 159 -7.37 -13.72 20.08
N LEU A 160 -6.52 -12.83 19.58
CA LEU A 160 -6.51 -11.39 19.81
C LEU A 160 -6.25 -10.95 21.26
N LYS A 161 -5.89 -11.87 22.16
CA LYS A 161 -5.47 -11.50 23.53
C LYS A 161 -4.15 -10.72 23.49
N PRO A 162 -4.01 -9.63 24.26
CA PRO A 162 -2.81 -8.81 24.21
C PRO A 162 -1.58 -9.55 24.77
N ILE A 163 -0.46 -9.43 24.06
CA ILE A 163 0.89 -9.76 24.54
C ILE A 163 1.58 -8.46 24.96
N LYS A 164 1.56 -7.47 24.07
CA LYS A 164 2.01 -6.10 24.30
C LYS A 164 0.99 -5.15 23.69
N PRO A 165 -0.02 -4.70 24.45
CA PRO A 165 -1.11 -3.91 23.90
C PRO A 165 -0.62 -2.54 23.41
N TYR A 166 -1.23 -2.05 22.34
CA TYR A 166 -1.15 -0.64 21.95
C TYR A 166 -1.48 0.31 23.13
N PRO A 167 -0.84 1.50 23.25
CA PRO A 167 0.15 2.09 22.33
C PRO A 167 1.61 1.78 22.66
N ASN A 168 2.40 1.54 21.61
CA ASN A 168 3.87 1.48 21.66
C ASN A 168 4.42 2.10 20.37
N ASP A 169 5.50 2.87 20.45
CA ASP A 169 6.10 3.48 19.27
C ASP A 169 7.04 2.49 18.56
N VAL A 170 6.83 2.34 17.26
CA VAL A 170 7.90 1.93 16.35
C VAL A 170 8.87 3.09 16.25
N GLU A 171 8.40 4.27 15.84
CA GLU A 171 9.20 5.49 15.75
C GLU A 171 8.30 6.73 15.85
N SER A 172 8.76 7.75 16.58
CA SER A 172 8.08 9.04 16.62
C SER A 172 8.36 9.79 15.33
N GLY A 173 7.33 10.28 14.63
CA GLY A 173 7.48 10.83 13.28
C GLY A 173 7.68 9.77 12.19
N GLY A 174 7.68 8.48 12.58
CA GLY A 174 7.62 7.39 11.61
C GLY A 174 6.25 7.32 10.94
N HIS A 175 6.23 6.93 9.68
CA HIS A 175 5.01 6.79 8.89
C HIS A 175 5.14 5.71 7.82
N SER A 176 4.01 5.36 7.22
CA SER A 176 3.83 4.44 6.09
C SER A 176 4.43 3.05 6.31
N GLY A 177 4.53 2.64 7.57
CA GLY A 177 5.20 1.42 7.98
C GLY A 177 4.42 0.16 7.65
N HIS A 178 5.11 -0.79 7.02
CA HIS A 178 4.61 -2.15 6.79
C HIS A 178 5.37 -3.15 7.64
N VAL A 179 4.69 -4.24 8.03
CA VAL A 179 5.29 -5.32 8.83
C VAL A 179 5.18 -6.66 8.12
N ALA A 180 6.24 -7.47 8.22
CA ALA A 180 6.24 -8.88 7.84
C ALA A 180 6.93 -9.73 8.90
N THR A 181 6.81 -11.05 8.78
CA THR A 181 7.59 -12.00 9.58
C THR A 181 8.71 -12.63 8.78
N ALA A 182 9.92 -12.55 9.32
CA ALA A 182 11.10 -13.21 8.75
C ALA A 182 11.95 -13.80 9.88
N ALA A 183 12.40 -15.05 9.69
CA ALA A 183 13.12 -15.83 10.71
C ALA A 183 12.49 -15.74 12.12
N ASP A 184 11.16 -15.86 12.20
CA ASP A 184 10.35 -15.75 13.42
C ASP A 184 10.43 -14.42 14.18
N ARG A 185 10.99 -13.37 13.55
CA ARG A 185 10.95 -11.99 14.03
C ARG A 185 9.88 -11.20 13.29
N PHE A 186 9.34 -10.18 13.94
CA PHE A 186 8.58 -9.14 13.24
C PHE A 186 9.56 -8.11 12.73
N VAL A 187 9.44 -7.73 11.47
CA VAL A 187 10.27 -6.72 10.81
C VAL A 187 9.35 -5.61 10.36
N VAL A 188 9.49 -4.42 10.93
CA VAL A 188 8.76 -3.22 10.53
C VAL A 188 9.67 -2.39 9.66
N PHE A 189 9.26 -2.15 8.42
CA PHE A 189 9.94 -1.28 7.46
C PHE A 189 9.10 -0.02 7.27
N TYR A 190 9.64 1.14 7.63
CA TYR A 190 8.89 2.39 7.75
C TYR A 190 9.68 3.58 7.21
N SER A 191 8.98 4.65 6.85
CA SER A 191 9.57 5.94 6.50
C SER A 191 9.61 6.85 7.71
N ALA A 192 10.52 7.83 7.73
CA ALA A 192 10.50 8.88 8.75
C ALA A 192 10.84 10.24 8.15
N ASP A 193 10.40 11.28 8.88
CA ASP A 193 10.34 12.68 8.47
C ASP A 193 9.50 12.91 7.20
N TRP A 194 9.01 14.13 7.04
CA TRP A 194 8.16 14.50 5.90
C TRP A 194 8.75 15.64 5.08
N ILE A 195 8.66 15.52 3.76
CA ILE A 195 8.98 16.58 2.81
C ILE A 195 7.74 16.86 1.96
N ASP A 196 7.22 18.08 2.05
CA ASP A 196 6.02 18.52 1.34
C ASP A 196 6.20 18.60 -0.18
N GLY A 197 5.11 18.33 -0.91
CA GLY A 197 5.03 18.45 -2.36
C GLY A 197 5.67 17.28 -3.12
N GLY A 198 5.44 17.19 -4.43
CA GLY A 198 5.88 16.06 -5.25
C GLY A 198 5.31 14.71 -4.80
N GLY A 199 5.84 13.62 -5.34
CA GLY A 199 5.45 12.26 -4.95
C GLY A 199 4.02 11.90 -5.33
N VAL A 200 3.38 11.06 -4.52
CA VAL A 200 2.00 10.61 -4.73
C VAL A 200 1.04 11.80 -4.60
N ASP A 201 0.25 12.05 -5.64
CA ASP A 201 -0.82 13.07 -5.64
C ASP A 201 -0.33 14.48 -5.24
N ASN A 202 0.97 14.76 -5.40
CA ASN A 202 1.65 15.98 -4.96
C ASN A 202 1.56 16.26 -3.44
N LEU A 203 1.34 15.23 -2.62
CA LEU A 203 1.19 15.38 -1.16
C LEU A 203 2.53 15.57 -0.45
N GLY A 204 3.55 14.85 -0.89
CA GLY A 204 4.81 14.77 -0.17
C GLY A 204 5.44 13.38 -0.22
N THR A 205 6.56 13.27 0.47
CA THR A 205 7.46 12.12 0.48
C THR A 205 8.08 11.97 1.87
N GLY A 206 8.49 10.75 2.22
CA GLY A 206 9.39 10.57 3.37
C GLY A 206 10.82 11.10 3.10
N ASN A 207 11.62 11.23 4.17
CA ASN A 207 13.05 11.57 4.08
C ASN A 207 13.95 10.39 4.47
N GLY A 208 13.51 9.17 4.14
CA GLY A 208 14.31 7.98 4.25
C GLY A 208 13.50 6.83 4.79
N VAL A 209 14.07 5.64 4.65
CA VAL A 209 13.46 4.39 5.09
C VAL A 209 14.36 3.63 6.05
N TYR A 210 13.72 2.99 7.04
CA TYR A 210 14.36 2.41 8.21
C TYR A 210 13.68 1.09 8.59
N VAL A 211 14.44 0.20 9.23
CA VAL A 211 13.93 -1.08 9.73
C VAL A 211 14.08 -1.18 11.23
N LYS A 212 13.03 -1.63 11.91
CA LYS A 212 13.11 -2.14 13.28
C LYS A 212 12.65 -3.59 13.35
N THR A 213 13.36 -4.40 14.12
CA THR A 213 12.97 -5.80 14.36
C THR A 213 12.50 -6.01 15.79
N TYR A 214 11.58 -6.95 15.95
CA TYR A 214 10.97 -7.25 17.24
C TYR A 214 10.93 -8.76 17.48
N ASP A 215 11.08 -9.15 18.75
CA ASP A 215 10.68 -10.47 19.19
C ASP A 215 9.16 -10.59 19.31
N ALA A 216 8.65 -11.78 19.63
CA ALA A 216 7.21 -11.97 19.78
C ALA A 216 6.60 -11.36 21.06
N ALA A 217 7.42 -10.90 22.00
CA ALA A 217 6.94 -10.09 23.11
C ALA A 217 6.82 -8.61 22.70
N GLY A 218 7.15 -8.25 21.46
CA GLY A 218 7.17 -6.88 20.96
C GLY A 218 8.33 -6.08 21.54
N ARG A 219 9.45 -6.71 21.91
CA ARG A 219 10.67 -6.00 22.31
C ARG A 219 11.52 -5.73 21.08
N VAL A 220 11.98 -4.49 20.95
CA VAL A 220 12.91 -4.07 19.88
C VAL A 220 14.21 -4.86 20.02
N LEU A 221 14.73 -5.37 18.91
CA LEU A 221 16.00 -6.09 18.85
C LEU A 221 17.04 -5.27 18.08
N ASN A 222 16.68 -4.81 16.88
CA ASN A 222 17.55 -4.05 16.00
C ASN A 222 16.86 -2.80 15.46
N HIS A 223 17.66 -1.81 15.09
CA HIS A 223 17.29 -0.65 14.30
C HIS A 223 18.37 -0.44 13.23
N VAL A 224 17.97 -0.38 11.96
CA VAL A 224 18.88 -0.28 10.83
C VAL A 224 18.40 0.81 9.88
N GLU A 225 19.30 1.71 9.52
CA GLU A 225 19.09 2.72 8.48
C GLU A 225 19.25 2.04 7.11
N VAL A 226 18.23 2.13 6.25
CA VAL A 226 18.26 1.50 4.91
C VAL A 226 18.69 2.53 3.87
N ALA A 227 17.98 3.65 3.82
CA ALA A 227 18.32 4.80 2.99
C ALA A 227 18.00 6.09 3.77
N PRO A 228 18.82 6.45 4.77
CA PRO A 228 18.54 7.57 5.66
C PRO A 228 18.75 8.91 4.94
N HIS A 229 17.93 9.91 5.28
CA HIS A 229 18.06 11.30 4.81
C HIS A 229 18.04 11.44 3.28
N ARG A 230 17.24 10.61 2.62
CA ARG A 230 17.00 10.66 1.19
C ARG A 230 15.51 10.70 0.96
N ARG A 231 15.09 11.34 -0.13
CA ARG A 231 13.69 11.42 -0.52
C ARG A 231 13.21 10.07 -1.06
N GLU A 232 13.08 9.12 -0.16
CA GLU A 232 12.82 7.70 -0.40
C GLU A 232 11.77 7.25 0.62
N TRP A 233 10.69 6.60 0.16
CA TRP A 233 9.53 6.31 1.01
C TRP A 233 8.61 5.21 0.45
N TRP A 234 7.43 5.04 1.07
CA TRP A 234 6.44 3.96 0.81
C TRP A 234 6.98 2.53 0.99
N PRO A 235 7.66 2.22 2.10
CA PRO A 235 8.22 0.89 2.30
C PRO A 235 7.16 -0.21 2.20
N VAL A 236 7.44 -1.22 1.38
CA VAL A 236 6.71 -2.49 1.28
C VAL A 236 7.66 -3.60 1.66
N ILE A 237 7.17 -4.60 2.40
CA ILE A 237 7.98 -5.69 2.91
C ILE A 237 7.30 -7.04 2.68
N ALA A 238 8.10 -8.03 2.28
CA ALA A 238 7.70 -9.43 2.26
C ALA A 238 8.68 -10.27 3.06
N GLY A 239 8.19 -11.19 3.89
CA GLY A 239 9.02 -12.03 4.74
C GLY A 239 9.09 -13.47 4.24
N SER A 240 10.29 -14.06 4.27
CA SER A 240 10.54 -15.49 4.06
C SER A 240 10.91 -16.17 5.40
N PRO A 241 11.08 -17.50 5.44
CA PRO A 241 11.59 -18.18 6.63
C PRO A 241 12.96 -17.68 7.11
N HIS A 242 13.71 -16.92 6.30
CA HIS A 242 15.09 -16.53 6.61
C HIS A 242 15.32 -15.02 6.56
N THR A 243 14.81 -14.35 5.54
CA THR A 243 15.10 -12.94 5.24
C THR A 243 13.83 -12.17 4.92
N ALA A 244 13.89 -10.86 5.02
CA ALA A 244 12.87 -9.96 4.51
C ALA A 244 13.35 -9.31 3.22
N LEU A 245 12.48 -9.26 2.21
CA LEU A 245 12.64 -8.39 1.06
C LEU A 245 12.05 -7.03 1.38
N LEU A 246 12.88 -6.00 1.29
CA LEU A 246 12.52 -4.60 1.45
C LEU A 246 12.40 -3.98 0.06
N VAL A 247 11.29 -3.30 -0.23
CA VAL A 247 11.05 -2.63 -1.51
C VAL A 247 10.50 -1.23 -1.24
N TRP A 248 11.04 -0.20 -1.88
CA TRP A 248 10.61 1.19 -1.64
C TRP A 248 10.78 2.06 -2.88
N GLN A 249 10.17 3.24 -2.85
CA GLN A 249 10.28 4.22 -3.93
C GLN A 249 11.38 5.22 -3.65
N LYS A 250 12.08 5.62 -4.70
CA LYS A 250 13.01 6.73 -4.68
C LYS A 250 12.53 7.84 -5.59
N PHE A 251 12.51 9.05 -5.04
CA PHE A 251 12.07 10.25 -5.75
C PHE A 251 12.90 10.50 -7.01
N ILE A 252 12.22 10.99 -8.04
CA ILE A 252 12.86 11.57 -9.22
C ILE A 252 12.43 13.03 -9.29
N ASP A 253 13.40 13.94 -9.24
CA ASP A 253 13.14 15.37 -9.36
C ASP A 253 12.41 15.69 -10.68
N ASP A 254 11.43 16.58 -10.60
CA ASP A 254 10.61 17.05 -11.72
C ASP A 254 9.87 15.94 -12.51
N SER A 255 9.63 14.78 -11.87
CA SER A 255 8.92 13.64 -12.46
C SER A 255 7.68 13.24 -11.66
N THR A 256 6.67 12.71 -12.37
CA THR A 256 5.49 12.04 -11.79
C THR A 256 5.70 10.54 -11.56
N ASP A 257 6.92 10.05 -11.82
CA ASP A 257 7.31 8.66 -11.66
C ASP A 257 8.37 8.50 -10.56
N ALA A 258 8.58 7.26 -10.12
CA ALA A 258 9.59 6.89 -9.14
C ALA A 258 10.51 5.80 -9.65
N LYS A 259 11.70 5.68 -9.05
CA LYS A 259 12.49 4.45 -9.11
C LYS A 259 11.99 3.47 -8.06
N LEU A 260 12.04 2.18 -8.37
CA LEU A 260 11.79 1.11 -7.41
C LEU A 260 13.12 0.54 -6.94
N GLU A 261 13.42 0.63 -5.66
CA GLU A 261 14.67 0.14 -5.05
C GLU A 261 14.37 -1.09 -4.16
N TYR A 262 15.38 -1.92 -3.91
CA TYR A 262 15.25 -3.09 -3.04
C TYR A 262 16.52 -3.49 -2.31
N ALA A 263 16.31 -4.24 -1.22
CA ALA A 263 17.35 -4.84 -0.41
C ALA A 263 16.84 -6.15 0.22
N LEU A 264 17.79 -7.01 0.60
CA LEU A 264 17.50 -8.14 1.49
C LEU A 264 18.00 -7.82 2.89
N PHE A 265 17.18 -8.20 3.86
CA PHE A 265 17.48 -7.98 5.27
C PHE A 265 17.39 -9.29 6.06
N ASP A 266 18.46 -9.63 6.77
CA ASP A 266 18.50 -10.73 7.72
C ASP A 266 18.16 -10.20 9.13
N PRO A 267 16.98 -10.52 9.68
CA PRO A 267 16.54 -9.99 10.97
C PRO A 267 17.26 -10.64 12.17
N VAL A 268 18.01 -11.73 11.97
CA VAL A 268 18.79 -12.40 13.02
C VAL A 268 20.14 -11.72 13.18
N THR A 269 20.84 -11.46 12.07
CA THR A 269 22.17 -10.83 12.09
C THR A 269 22.13 -9.31 11.95
N ALA A 270 20.96 -8.74 11.67
CA ALA A 270 20.77 -7.34 11.28
C ALA A 270 21.55 -6.93 10.02
N LYS A 271 21.96 -7.90 9.18
CA LYS A 271 22.66 -7.64 7.94
C LYS A 271 21.68 -7.12 6.89
N LEU A 272 22.06 -6.01 6.25
CA LEU A 272 21.37 -5.41 5.12
C LEU A 272 22.22 -5.54 3.86
N ASP A 273 21.71 -6.27 2.87
CA ASP A 273 22.30 -6.38 1.55
C ASP A 273 21.54 -5.47 0.59
N MET A 274 22.12 -4.29 0.31
CA MET A 274 21.56 -3.33 -0.65
C MET A 274 21.75 -3.84 -2.08
N LEU A 275 20.66 -4.05 -2.80
CA LEU A 275 20.67 -4.65 -4.15
C LEU A 275 20.45 -3.62 -5.26
N GLY A 276 19.97 -2.42 -4.90
CA GLY A 276 19.83 -1.27 -5.79
C GLY A 276 18.47 -1.24 -6.49
N GLU A 277 18.47 -0.90 -7.78
CA GLU A 277 17.26 -0.61 -8.53
C GLU A 277 16.60 -1.88 -9.10
N LEU A 278 15.30 -2.05 -8.87
CA LEU A 278 14.43 -3.05 -9.52
C LEU A 278 13.87 -2.56 -10.85
N ASN A 279 13.46 -1.30 -10.90
CA ASN A 279 12.83 -0.64 -12.05
C ASN A 279 13.11 0.87 -12.02
N ASP A 280 13.32 1.46 -13.19
CA ASP A 280 13.81 2.83 -13.37
C ASP A 280 12.69 3.89 -13.44
N ALA A 281 11.46 3.50 -13.81
CA ALA A 281 10.33 4.40 -13.92
C ALA A 281 8.98 3.69 -13.67
N ILE A 282 8.46 3.82 -12.46
CA ILE A 282 7.17 3.26 -12.03
C ILE A 282 6.19 4.35 -11.59
N GLN A 283 4.91 4.04 -11.71
CA GLN A 283 3.87 4.87 -11.12
C GLN A 283 3.98 4.86 -9.60
N TYR A 284 3.80 6.03 -8.99
CA TYR A 284 3.80 6.17 -7.55
C TYR A 284 2.78 5.25 -6.88
N TYR A 285 3.24 4.52 -5.86
CA TYR A 285 2.44 3.64 -5.01
C TYR A 285 1.74 2.46 -5.71
N VAL A 286 2.17 2.09 -6.91
CA VAL A 286 1.63 0.95 -7.66
C VAL A 286 2.65 -0.18 -7.72
N TYR A 287 2.92 -0.79 -6.57
CA TYR A 287 3.75 -2.01 -6.44
C TYR A 287 3.40 -2.79 -5.18
N SER A 288 3.82 -4.05 -5.15
CA SER A 288 3.57 -4.97 -4.04
C SER A 288 4.62 -6.07 -4.02
N ALA A 289 4.80 -6.71 -2.86
CA ALA A 289 5.70 -7.84 -2.71
C ALA A 289 5.05 -8.95 -1.88
N ALA A 290 5.35 -10.20 -2.22
CA ALA A 290 4.96 -11.36 -1.43
C ALA A 290 6.04 -12.45 -1.51
N TYR A 291 6.05 -13.35 -0.53
CA TYR A 291 6.88 -14.54 -0.58
C TYR A 291 6.05 -15.73 -1.08
N VAL A 292 6.67 -16.58 -1.90
CA VAL A 292 6.05 -17.75 -2.53
C VAL A 292 6.73 -19.01 -1.99
N PRO A 293 6.20 -19.62 -0.91
CA PRO A 293 6.88 -20.73 -0.24
C PRO A 293 7.15 -21.95 -1.13
N ALA A 294 6.26 -22.23 -2.08
CA ALA A 294 6.36 -23.42 -2.92
C ALA A 294 7.59 -23.44 -3.85
N ILE A 295 8.17 -22.27 -4.13
CA ILE A 295 9.34 -22.14 -5.01
C ILE A 295 10.50 -21.38 -4.34
N ASP A 296 10.35 -21.01 -3.06
CA ASP A 296 11.34 -20.25 -2.30
C ASP A 296 11.79 -18.98 -3.05
N ARG A 297 10.83 -18.17 -3.47
CA ARG A 297 11.07 -16.89 -4.16
C ARG A 297 10.20 -15.79 -3.57
N PHE A 298 10.70 -14.57 -3.60
CA PHE A 298 9.84 -13.40 -3.53
C PHE A 298 9.30 -13.08 -4.92
N ILE A 299 8.07 -12.59 -4.98
CA ILE A 299 7.49 -11.97 -6.16
C ILE A 299 7.27 -10.47 -5.87
N VAL A 300 7.69 -9.63 -6.81
CA VAL A 300 7.41 -8.19 -6.81
C VAL A 300 6.57 -7.88 -8.04
N THR A 301 5.48 -7.13 -7.87
CA THR A 301 4.71 -6.59 -8.98
C THR A 301 4.75 -5.07 -8.95
N THR A 302 4.73 -4.43 -10.10
CA THR A 302 4.65 -2.97 -10.21
C THR A 302 3.97 -2.54 -11.52
N THR A 303 3.53 -1.28 -11.60
CA THR A 303 3.12 -0.64 -12.85
C THR A 303 4.13 0.41 -13.26
N THR A 304 4.70 0.27 -14.46
CA THR A 304 5.63 1.23 -15.07
C THR A 304 4.95 2.56 -15.40
N ALA A 305 5.73 3.61 -15.60
CA ALA A 305 5.28 4.94 -15.99
C ALA A 305 4.31 4.92 -17.20
N ASN A 306 4.59 4.07 -18.20
CA ASN A 306 3.75 3.90 -19.39
C ASN A 306 2.48 3.04 -19.16
N GLY A 307 2.14 2.71 -17.91
CA GLY A 307 0.91 2.02 -17.54
C GLY A 307 0.93 0.51 -17.80
N ARG A 308 2.11 -0.13 -17.79
CA ARG A 308 2.24 -1.58 -17.96
C ARG A 308 2.60 -2.27 -16.65
N GLY A 309 1.96 -3.39 -16.37
CA GLY A 309 2.33 -4.25 -15.26
C GLY A 309 3.64 -5.00 -15.54
N VAL A 310 4.44 -5.17 -14.50
CA VAL A 310 5.65 -6.00 -14.49
C VAL A 310 5.61 -6.90 -13.25
N ALA A 311 6.02 -8.15 -13.41
CA ALA A 311 6.24 -9.10 -12.32
C ALA A 311 7.69 -9.58 -12.33
N MET A 312 8.33 -9.64 -11.18
CA MET A 312 9.73 -10.04 -11.00
C MET A 312 9.84 -11.10 -9.91
N LEU A 313 10.69 -12.11 -10.11
CA LEU A 313 11.05 -13.07 -9.08
C LEU A 313 12.44 -12.77 -8.54
N ILE A 314 12.55 -12.74 -7.22
CA ILE A 314 13.79 -12.51 -6.49
C ILE A 314 14.10 -13.76 -5.67
N ALA A 315 15.31 -14.29 -5.85
CA ALA A 315 15.81 -15.41 -5.09
C ALA A 315 16.17 -15.01 -3.65
N PRO A 316 16.30 -15.97 -2.72
CA PRO A 316 16.65 -15.70 -1.32
C PRO A 316 18.04 -15.07 -1.14
N ASP A 317 18.91 -15.14 -2.15
CA ASP A 317 20.21 -14.48 -2.21
C ASP A 317 20.16 -13.06 -2.83
N GLY A 318 18.98 -12.62 -3.27
CA GLY A 318 18.74 -11.30 -3.82
C GLY A 318 18.79 -11.24 -5.33
N GLN A 319 19.18 -12.32 -6.02
CA GLN A 319 19.24 -12.31 -7.48
C GLN A 319 17.85 -12.29 -8.10
N ARG A 320 17.64 -11.41 -9.09
CA ARG A 320 16.44 -11.44 -9.93
C ARG A 320 16.53 -12.62 -10.90
N THR A 321 15.67 -13.63 -10.73
CA THR A 321 15.72 -14.88 -11.51
C THR A 321 14.78 -14.88 -12.71
N ALA A 322 13.74 -14.05 -12.71
CA ALA A 322 12.82 -13.90 -13.82
C ALA A 322 12.13 -12.54 -13.80
N THR A 323 11.75 -12.06 -14.99
CA THR A 323 10.90 -10.89 -15.19
C THR A 323 9.86 -11.22 -16.25
N LEU A 324 8.61 -10.85 -16.00
CA LEU A 324 7.53 -10.86 -16.97
C LEU A 324 6.98 -9.44 -17.10
N GLU A 325 7.12 -8.86 -18.29
CA GLU A 325 6.70 -7.50 -18.60
C GLU A 325 5.39 -7.49 -19.40
N CYS A 326 4.89 -6.29 -19.68
CA CYS A 326 3.71 -6.05 -20.52
C CYS A 326 2.44 -6.76 -20.01
N LEU A 327 2.32 -6.87 -18.70
CA LEU A 327 1.07 -7.27 -18.05
C LEU A 327 0.10 -6.07 -18.03
N PRO A 328 -1.21 -6.32 -17.82
CA PRO A 328 -2.14 -5.26 -17.42
C PRO A 328 -1.64 -4.55 -16.15
N ALA A 329 -1.90 -3.24 -16.05
CA ALA A 329 -1.51 -2.45 -14.88
C ALA A 329 -2.13 -3.02 -13.59
N THR A 330 -1.34 -3.06 -12.53
CA THR A 330 -1.77 -3.53 -11.22
C THR A 330 -2.54 -2.45 -10.46
N VAL A 331 -3.34 -2.87 -9.48
CA VAL A 331 -4.10 -1.94 -8.64
C VAL A 331 -3.20 -1.37 -7.53
N ARG A 332 -3.27 -0.05 -7.33
CA ARG A 332 -2.60 0.66 -6.23
C ARG A 332 -2.99 0.05 -4.87
N GLU A 333 -2.04 -0.11 -3.96
CA GLU A 333 -2.27 -0.62 -2.60
C GLU A 333 -2.88 -2.04 -2.55
N SER A 334 -2.69 -2.83 -3.60
CA SER A 334 -3.10 -4.23 -3.62
C SER A 334 -1.99 -5.15 -3.09
N SER A 335 -2.37 -6.13 -2.27
CA SER A 335 -1.51 -7.27 -1.96
C SER A 335 -1.52 -8.28 -3.11
N ILE A 336 -0.52 -9.16 -3.12
CA ILE A 336 -0.46 -10.32 -4.00
C ILE A 336 -0.99 -11.52 -3.22
N GLY A 337 -2.07 -12.14 -3.70
CA GLY A 337 -2.53 -13.42 -3.17
C GLY A 337 -1.58 -14.54 -3.62
N VAL A 338 -1.20 -15.44 -2.72
CA VAL A 338 -0.30 -16.56 -3.04
C VAL A 338 -0.92 -17.89 -2.61
N ALA A 339 -0.96 -18.86 -3.53
CA ALA A 339 -1.34 -20.23 -3.25
C ALA A 339 -0.48 -21.20 -4.07
N GLY A 340 0.23 -22.11 -3.39
CA GLY A 340 1.20 -22.99 -4.06
C GLY A 340 2.23 -22.20 -4.85
N ALA A 341 2.41 -22.55 -6.12
CA ALA A 341 3.30 -21.86 -7.06
C ALA A 341 2.55 -20.86 -7.96
N ARG A 342 1.46 -20.26 -7.46
CA ARG A 342 0.66 -19.26 -8.17
C ARG A 342 0.60 -17.96 -7.39
N ALA A 343 0.61 -16.86 -8.11
CA ALA A 343 0.32 -15.52 -7.58
C ALA A 343 -0.91 -14.93 -8.27
N TYR A 344 -1.74 -14.24 -7.49
CA TYR A 344 -3.01 -13.66 -7.89
C TYR A 344 -2.95 -12.15 -7.66
N VAL A 345 -3.12 -11.39 -8.74
CA VAL A 345 -2.82 -9.95 -8.76
C VAL A 345 -4.04 -9.19 -9.26
N PRO A 346 -4.67 -8.34 -8.43
CA PRO A 346 -5.71 -7.43 -8.90
C PRO A 346 -5.16 -6.48 -9.97
N ILE A 347 -5.84 -6.41 -11.12
CA ILE A 347 -5.44 -5.55 -12.25
C ILE A 347 -6.51 -4.50 -12.55
N ARG A 348 -6.07 -3.33 -13.02
CA ARG A 348 -6.88 -2.11 -13.17
C ARG A 348 -8.06 -2.24 -14.13
N ASP A 349 -8.05 -3.22 -15.02
CA ASP A 349 -9.16 -3.50 -15.93
C ASP A 349 -10.33 -4.24 -15.26
N GLY A 350 -10.27 -4.47 -13.93
CA GLY A 350 -11.32 -5.10 -13.15
C GLY A 350 -11.24 -6.63 -13.11
N ARG A 351 -10.13 -7.22 -13.56
CA ARG A 351 -9.90 -8.67 -13.46
C ARG A 351 -8.92 -9.01 -12.32
N LEU A 352 -8.89 -10.28 -11.95
CA LEU A 352 -7.82 -10.90 -11.18
C LEU A 352 -6.90 -11.65 -12.15
N LEU A 353 -5.64 -11.24 -12.23
CA LEU A 353 -4.61 -11.90 -13.03
C LEU A 353 -3.98 -13.04 -12.24
N THR A 354 -3.84 -14.21 -12.86
CA THR A 354 -3.09 -15.33 -12.29
C THR A 354 -1.76 -15.53 -12.99
N LEU A 355 -0.71 -15.62 -12.19
CA LEU A 355 0.66 -15.89 -12.60
C LEU A 355 1.06 -17.29 -12.14
N ALA A 356 1.49 -18.14 -13.06
CA ALA A 356 2.16 -19.39 -12.78
C ALA A 356 3.66 -19.14 -12.58
N LEU A 357 4.21 -19.68 -11.49
CA LEU A 357 5.56 -19.40 -11.04
C LEU A 357 6.40 -20.67 -10.97
N SER A 358 7.68 -20.51 -11.26
CA SER A 358 8.73 -21.49 -11.03
C SER A 358 9.98 -20.76 -10.53
N PRO A 359 11.00 -21.45 -9.96
CA PRO A 359 12.19 -20.77 -9.43
C PRO A 359 12.91 -19.82 -10.41
N ALA A 360 12.77 -20.05 -11.72
CA ALA A 360 13.41 -19.29 -12.79
C ALA A 360 12.44 -18.80 -13.88
N GLY A 361 11.13 -18.76 -13.62
CA GLY A 361 10.15 -18.42 -14.66
C GLY A 361 8.82 -17.92 -14.11
N ILE A 362 8.22 -17.00 -14.86
CA ILE A 362 6.91 -16.41 -14.60
C ILE A 362 6.11 -16.49 -15.91
N ALA A 363 4.87 -16.96 -15.85
CA ALA A 363 3.95 -16.93 -16.97
C ALA A 363 2.58 -16.46 -16.52
N ALA A 364 1.92 -15.61 -17.31
CA ALA A 364 0.51 -15.33 -17.10
C ALA A 364 -0.33 -16.54 -17.52
N SER A 365 -0.97 -17.20 -16.57
CA SER A 365 -1.75 -18.42 -16.83
C SER A 365 -3.20 -18.13 -17.21
N GLY A 366 -3.75 -17.01 -16.74
CA GLY A 366 -5.11 -16.60 -17.05
C GLY A 366 -5.55 -15.37 -16.26
N ALA A 367 -6.77 -14.92 -16.50
CA ALA A 367 -7.44 -13.92 -15.69
C ALA A 367 -8.94 -14.22 -15.58
N GLN A 368 -9.54 -13.72 -14.49
CA GLN A 368 -10.96 -13.85 -14.21
C GLN A 368 -11.55 -12.44 -13.93
N PRO A 369 -12.73 -12.09 -14.48
CA PRO A 369 -13.44 -10.87 -14.07
C PRO A 369 -13.71 -10.84 -12.57
N SER A 370 -13.48 -9.70 -11.93
CA SER A 370 -13.81 -9.51 -10.53
C SER A 370 -15.31 -9.21 -10.37
N PRO A 371 -16.03 -9.92 -9.48
CA PRO A 371 -17.42 -9.59 -9.15
C PRO A 371 -17.52 -8.38 -8.20
N ILE A 372 -16.38 -7.90 -7.67
CA ILE A 372 -16.28 -6.73 -6.80
C ILE A 372 -15.36 -5.67 -7.41
N PRO A 373 -15.59 -4.37 -7.12
CA PRO A 373 -14.66 -3.34 -7.55
C PRO A 373 -13.33 -3.47 -6.82
N TRP A 374 -12.23 -3.24 -7.53
CA TRP A 374 -10.92 -3.04 -6.93
C TRP A 374 -10.78 -1.60 -6.44
N GLY A 375 -10.70 -1.44 -5.12
CA GLY A 375 -10.34 -0.18 -4.50
C GLY A 375 -8.84 0.06 -4.56
N THR A 376 -8.44 1.33 -4.38
CA THR A 376 -7.04 1.76 -4.46
C THR A 376 -6.44 2.10 -3.10
N THR A 377 -7.10 1.70 -2.00
CA THR A 377 -6.70 2.04 -0.62
C THR A 377 -6.43 0.81 0.25
N GLY A 378 -6.40 -0.38 -0.36
CA GLY A 378 -6.15 -1.65 0.32
C GLY A 378 -6.92 -2.80 -0.31
N ILE A 379 -6.19 -3.84 -0.74
CA ILE A 379 -6.77 -5.14 -1.12
C ILE A 379 -5.96 -6.26 -0.48
N ALA A 380 -6.63 -7.17 0.24
CA ALA A 380 -6.02 -8.37 0.81
C ALA A 380 -6.52 -9.65 0.11
N GLY A 381 -5.60 -10.49 -0.36
CA GLY A 381 -5.92 -11.81 -0.92
C GLY A 381 -5.33 -12.94 -0.08
N PHE A 382 -6.09 -14.02 0.16
CA PHE A 382 -5.61 -15.19 0.89
C PHE A 382 -6.29 -16.49 0.43
N PRO A 383 -5.62 -17.66 0.59
CA PRO A 383 -6.24 -18.95 0.31
C PRO A 383 -7.49 -19.17 1.17
N ALA A 384 -8.57 -19.57 0.50
CA ALA A 384 -9.85 -19.91 1.09
C ALA A 384 -9.99 -21.44 1.24
N ARG A 385 -11.17 -22.01 0.93
CA ARG A 385 -11.39 -23.46 0.94
C ARG A 385 -11.07 -24.06 -0.42
N GLY A 386 -10.37 -25.20 -0.45
CA GLY A 386 -9.99 -25.84 -1.70
C GLY A 386 -8.90 -25.02 -2.40
N ASP A 387 -9.06 -24.81 -3.70
CA ASP A 387 -8.12 -24.02 -4.52
C ASP A 387 -8.55 -22.55 -4.68
N ALA A 388 -9.67 -22.17 -4.04
CA ALA A 388 -10.22 -20.82 -4.08
C ALA A 388 -9.32 -19.80 -3.38
N MET A 389 -9.28 -18.60 -3.92
CA MET A 389 -8.70 -17.42 -3.28
C MET A 389 -9.82 -16.48 -2.84
N HIS A 390 -9.80 -16.03 -1.59
CA HIS A 390 -10.69 -14.98 -1.12
C HIS A 390 -9.97 -13.63 -1.17
N PHE A 391 -10.66 -12.62 -1.69
CA PHE A 391 -10.18 -11.25 -1.74
C PHE A 391 -11.13 -10.30 -1.02
N VAL A 392 -10.55 -9.41 -0.22
CA VAL A 392 -11.24 -8.30 0.44
C VAL A 392 -10.67 -7.00 -0.10
N SER A 393 -11.53 -6.17 -0.70
CA SER A 393 -11.20 -4.84 -1.21
C SER A 393 -11.84 -3.77 -0.34
N LEU A 394 -11.09 -2.74 0.02
CA LEU A 394 -11.62 -1.55 0.68
C LEU A 394 -12.28 -0.63 -0.34
N THR A 395 -13.42 -0.02 0.01
CA THR A 395 -14.12 0.96 -0.83
C THR A 395 -14.68 2.09 0.03
N PRO A 396 -15.04 3.26 -0.54
CA PRO A 396 -15.74 4.31 0.19
C PRO A 396 -17.05 3.88 0.86
N SER A 397 -17.59 2.72 0.46
CA SER A 397 -18.84 2.14 0.97
C SER A 397 -18.64 0.91 1.85
N GLY A 398 -17.43 0.68 2.35
CA GLY A 398 -17.03 -0.45 3.19
C GLY A 398 -16.29 -1.55 2.42
N THR A 399 -16.06 -2.68 3.08
CA THR A 399 -15.40 -3.84 2.48
C THR A 399 -16.26 -4.46 1.37
N ARG A 400 -15.61 -4.98 0.32
CA ARG A 400 -16.21 -5.81 -0.72
C ARG A 400 -15.39 -7.08 -0.85
N GLU A 401 -16.09 -8.20 -0.96
CA GLU A 401 -15.50 -9.52 -0.74
C GLU A 401 -15.93 -10.48 -1.84
N ALA A 402 -15.00 -11.32 -2.30
CA ALA A 402 -15.29 -12.31 -3.32
C ALA A 402 -14.32 -13.49 -3.27
N ASP A 403 -14.86 -14.67 -3.56
CA ASP A 403 -14.07 -15.87 -3.85
C ASP A 403 -13.77 -15.95 -5.35
N PHE A 404 -12.56 -16.37 -5.67
CA PHE A 404 -12.05 -16.60 -7.02
C PHE A 404 -11.62 -18.04 -7.15
N GLU A 405 -12.20 -18.74 -8.12
CA GLU A 405 -11.96 -20.16 -8.33
C GLU A 405 -11.10 -20.33 -9.59
N PRO A 406 -9.98 -21.09 -9.53
CA PRO A 406 -9.09 -21.25 -10.68
C PRO A 406 -9.76 -21.81 -11.94
N GLU A 407 -10.86 -22.55 -11.79
CA GLU A 407 -11.68 -23.09 -12.88
C GLU A 407 -12.41 -22.04 -13.72
N HIS A 408 -12.58 -20.82 -13.20
CA HIS A 408 -13.18 -19.69 -13.92
C HIS A 408 -12.16 -18.83 -14.66
N GLU A 409 -10.87 -19.16 -14.58
CA GLU A 409 -9.83 -18.44 -15.30
C GLU A 409 -9.93 -18.63 -16.80
N THR A 410 -9.74 -17.54 -17.53
CA THR A 410 -9.67 -17.55 -18.99
C THR A 410 -8.27 -17.14 -19.46
N PRO A 411 -7.72 -17.72 -20.54
CA PRO A 411 -6.43 -17.29 -21.06
C PRO A 411 -6.43 -15.80 -21.45
N LEU A 412 -5.32 -15.10 -21.19
CA LEU A 412 -5.15 -13.74 -21.68
C LEU A 412 -5.10 -13.71 -23.21
N ALA A 413 -5.72 -12.70 -23.83
CA ALA A 413 -5.61 -12.50 -25.26
C ALA A 413 -4.15 -12.20 -25.63
N LYS A 414 -3.67 -12.72 -26.78
CA LYS A 414 -2.27 -12.49 -27.22
C LYS A 414 -1.90 -11.02 -27.37
N SER A 415 -2.87 -10.14 -27.60
CA SER A 415 -2.70 -8.68 -27.66
C SER A 415 -2.44 -8.04 -26.29
N GLU A 416 -2.86 -8.69 -25.20
CA GLU A 416 -2.72 -8.19 -23.82
C GLU A 416 -1.32 -8.45 -23.25
N VAL A 417 -0.53 -9.33 -23.87
CA VAL A 417 0.80 -9.77 -23.38
C VAL A 417 1.92 -9.44 -24.40
N ARG A 418 1.64 -8.58 -25.39
CA ARG A 418 2.66 -8.13 -26.36
C ARG A 418 3.14 -6.74 -26.02
N CYS A 419 4.43 -6.61 -25.77
CA CYS A 419 5.12 -5.35 -25.95
C CYS A 419 5.19 -5.06 -27.46
N SER A 420 4.88 -3.84 -27.89
CA SER A 420 5.33 -3.38 -29.20
C SER A 420 6.85 -3.42 -29.18
N SER A 421 7.47 -4.24 -30.02
CA SER A 421 8.91 -4.17 -30.25
C SER A 421 9.20 -2.79 -30.82
N HIS A 422 9.81 -1.92 -30.01
CA HIS A 422 10.41 -0.68 -30.48
C HIS A 422 11.91 -0.85 -30.55
#